data_AF-A0A4Q5E9K2-F1
#
_entry.id   AF-A0A4Q5E9K2-F1
#
_cell.length_a   1.000
_cell.length_b   1.000
_cell.length_c   1.000
_cell.angle_alpha   90.00
_cell.angle_beta   90.00
_cell.angle_gamma   90.00
#
_symmetry.space_group_name_H-M   'P 1'
#
loop_
_entity.id
_entity.type
_entity.pdbx_description
1 polymer ?
#
loop_
_entity_poly.entity_id
_entity_poly.type
_entity_poly.pdbx_seq_one_letter_code
_entity_poly.pdbx_strand_id
1 'polypeptide(L)'
;MRNGTLKYPENRFDKHLPKQMSDNSVKQRFNDFMAQCRHSSFVRYTASPQNRIRDDPPGRVITEVDRAAVKSTWKQKMKSSTIKTNVIMSKEIFVAFATQKGGIGKSTVTALAASYLHNVKGYNVAVVDCDNPQHSICGLREHETELIGSSTYFKALACDHFRKIKKNAYTIIKSDAVNALDDAERMIAAGDVKPDVVFFDMPGTLRSNGVIKTLSQMDYIFAPLSGDRFVVESTLKFITMFRDKLMTTGQAKTKGLYLFWTMVDGRERNNLYGIYEEVIAEMGFPVLATRLPDSKKFRRDLSEERKSVFRSTIFPMDASLLKGSGIREFSEEISDIIKPQ
;
A
#
# COMPACT_ATOMS: atom_id res chain seq x y z
N MET A 1 15.34 -42.09 -10.74
CA MET A 1 15.45 -40.78 -11.43
C MET A 1 14.25 -40.62 -12.35
N ARG A 2 13.37 -39.66 -12.05
CA ARG A 2 12.41 -39.08 -13.00
C ARG A 2 12.54 -37.57 -12.82
N ASN A 3 13.15 -36.90 -13.80
CA ASN A 3 13.23 -35.44 -13.83
C ASN A 3 11.84 -34.91 -14.16
N GLY A 4 11.06 -34.58 -13.13
CA GLY A 4 9.81 -33.85 -13.28
C GLY A 4 10.10 -32.39 -13.58
N THR A 5 9.98 -31.99 -14.85
CA THR A 5 10.06 -30.60 -15.27
C THR A 5 8.91 -29.83 -14.61
N LEU A 6 9.24 -28.89 -13.73
CA LEU A 6 8.28 -28.00 -13.07
C LEU A 6 7.60 -27.13 -14.15
N LYS A 7 6.30 -27.33 -14.39
CA LYS A 7 5.51 -26.43 -15.23
C LYS A 7 4.91 -25.32 -14.38
N TYR A 8 5.46 -24.11 -14.51
CA TYR A 8 4.73 -22.88 -14.18
C TYR A 8 3.57 -22.72 -15.17
N PRO A 9 2.50 -21.99 -14.84
CA PRO A 9 1.49 -21.64 -15.83
C PRO A 9 2.18 -20.94 -17.02
N GLU A 10 2.11 -21.58 -18.19
CA GLU A 10 2.64 -21.05 -19.45
C GLU A 10 1.85 -19.79 -19.81
N ASN A 11 2.47 -18.63 -19.68
CA ASN A 11 1.93 -17.41 -20.28
C ASN A 11 2.31 -17.40 -21.76
N ARG A 12 1.30 -17.35 -22.64
CA ARG A 12 1.48 -16.94 -24.05
C ARG A 12 1.87 -15.46 -24.10
N PHE A 13 3.12 -15.16 -23.78
CA PHE A 13 3.76 -13.90 -24.10
C PHE A 13 4.39 -14.06 -25.49
N ASP A 14 3.64 -13.72 -26.54
CA ASP A 14 4.32 -13.37 -27.79
C ASP A 14 3.54 -12.33 -28.62
N LYS A 15 4.30 -11.29 -28.96
CA LYS A 15 4.18 -10.28 -30.03
C LYS A 15 3.12 -9.16 -29.96
N HIS A 16 3.69 -7.95 -29.87
CA HIS A 16 3.21 -6.61 -30.21
C HIS A 16 1.70 -6.33 -30.15
N LEU A 17 1.28 -5.57 -29.15
CA LEU A 17 0.01 -4.83 -29.13
C LEU A 17 0.23 -3.35 -28.73
N PRO A 18 -0.56 -2.42 -29.27
CA PRO A 18 -0.40 -0.97 -29.09
C PRO A 18 -0.59 -0.51 -27.64
N LYS A 19 0.21 0.49 -27.25
CA LYS A 19 0.50 0.99 -25.89
C LYS A 19 -0.69 1.37 -24.99
N GLN A 20 -1.88 1.61 -25.55
CA GLN A 20 -3.07 1.97 -24.76
C GLN A 20 -4.04 0.80 -24.52
N MET A 21 -4.03 -0.24 -25.37
CA MET A 21 -4.81 -1.47 -25.14
C MET A 21 -4.01 -2.51 -24.33
N SER A 22 -2.71 -2.29 -24.13
CA SER A 22 -1.81 -3.18 -23.41
C SER A 22 -1.96 -3.12 -21.89
N ASP A 23 -2.19 -1.94 -21.28
CA ASP A 23 -2.15 -1.77 -19.82
C ASP A 23 -3.22 -2.56 -19.07
N ASN A 24 -4.47 -2.54 -19.55
CA ASN A 24 -5.54 -3.33 -18.94
C ASN A 24 -5.29 -4.84 -19.08
N SER A 25 -4.69 -5.26 -20.20
CA SER A 25 -4.34 -6.67 -20.41
C SER A 25 -3.20 -7.13 -19.50
N VAL A 26 -2.21 -6.26 -19.23
CA VAL A 26 -1.10 -6.55 -18.31
C VAL A 26 -1.61 -6.62 -16.87
N LYS A 27 -2.44 -5.65 -16.44
CA LYS A 27 -3.07 -5.65 -15.11
C LYS A 27 -3.92 -6.89 -14.89
N GLN A 28 -4.75 -7.26 -15.87
CA GLN A 28 -5.59 -8.46 -15.77
C GLN A 28 -4.74 -9.74 -15.69
N ARG A 29 -3.72 -9.88 -16.55
CA ARG A 29 -2.80 -11.03 -16.51
C ARG A 29 -2.08 -11.14 -15.18
N PHE A 30 -1.65 -10.02 -14.60
CA PHE A 30 -1.01 -10.02 -13.29
C PHE A 30 -1.99 -10.40 -12.18
N ASN A 31 -3.24 -9.92 -12.22
CA ASN A 31 -4.30 -10.33 -11.30
C ASN A 31 -4.57 -11.84 -11.36
N ASP A 32 -4.65 -12.40 -12.57
CA ASP A 32 -4.83 -13.84 -12.77
C ASP A 32 -3.63 -14.64 -12.24
N PHE A 33 -2.41 -14.16 -12.48
CA PHE A 33 -1.19 -14.74 -11.92
C PHE A 33 -1.21 -14.77 -10.38
N MET A 34 -1.54 -13.64 -9.74
CA MET A 34 -1.66 -13.57 -8.27
C MET A 34 -2.70 -14.56 -7.76
N ALA A 35 -3.88 -14.61 -8.39
CA ALA A 35 -4.94 -15.55 -8.03
C ALA A 35 -4.47 -17.01 -8.15
N GLN A 36 -3.77 -17.37 -9.22
CA GLN A 36 -3.22 -18.72 -9.38
C GLN A 36 -2.20 -19.07 -8.28
N CYS A 37 -1.26 -18.15 -7.99
CA CYS A 37 -0.27 -18.36 -6.94
C CYS A 37 -0.92 -18.61 -5.57
N ARG A 38 -1.97 -17.85 -5.20
CA ARG A 38 -2.69 -17.99 -3.92
C ARG A 38 -3.29 -19.38 -3.70
N HIS A 39 -3.88 -19.94 -4.76
CA HIS A 39 -4.58 -21.23 -4.73
C HIS A 39 -3.67 -22.43 -5.04
N SER A 40 -2.40 -22.19 -5.39
CA SER A 40 -1.44 -23.27 -5.63
C SER A 40 -1.11 -24.03 -4.34
N SER A 41 -1.18 -25.37 -4.41
CA SER A 41 -0.73 -26.28 -3.35
C SER A 41 0.79 -26.17 -3.17
N PHE A 42 1.30 -26.40 -1.94
CA PHE A 42 2.74 -26.37 -1.64
C PHE A 42 3.56 -27.18 -2.65
N VAL A 43 4.51 -26.52 -3.31
CA VAL A 43 5.64 -27.20 -3.95
C VAL A 43 6.89 -26.57 -3.34
N ARG A 44 7.55 -27.29 -2.44
CA ARG A 44 8.81 -26.82 -1.85
C ARG A 44 9.85 -26.69 -2.97
N TYR A 45 10.38 -25.49 -3.18
CA TYR A 45 11.79 -25.39 -3.55
C TYR A 45 12.60 -25.62 -2.27
N THR A 46 13.03 -26.86 -2.04
CA THR A 46 14.20 -27.06 -1.19
C THR A 46 15.39 -26.53 -1.94
N ALA A 47 15.87 -25.34 -1.59
CA ALA A 47 17.29 -25.06 -1.78
C ALA A 47 18.10 -26.19 -1.11
N SER A 48 19.20 -26.59 -1.76
CA SER A 48 19.98 -27.78 -1.44
C SER A 48 20.35 -27.92 0.06
N PRO A 49 20.50 -29.15 0.59
CA PRO A 49 20.47 -29.45 2.01
C PRO A 49 21.85 -29.33 2.67
N GLN A 50 22.06 -28.27 3.45
CA GLN A 50 23.02 -28.32 4.56
C GLN A 50 22.34 -27.72 5.79
N ASN A 51 22.39 -28.48 6.89
CA ASN A 51 21.80 -28.24 8.21
C ASN A 51 20.32 -28.63 8.36
N ARG A 52 20.08 -29.95 8.49
CA ARG A 52 18.91 -30.47 9.21
C ARG A 52 19.19 -30.38 10.72
N ILE A 53 18.26 -29.79 11.47
CA ILE A 53 17.96 -30.22 12.84
C ILE A 53 16.56 -30.84 12.79
N ARG A 54 16.43 -31.99 13.47
CA ARG A 54 15.30 -32.92 13.45
C ARG A 54 14.10 -32.41 14.26
N ASP A 55 12.94 -32.96 13.89
CA ASP A 55 11.72 -33.20 14.68
C ASP A 55 10.50 -32.37 14.25
N ASP A 56 9.68 -32.97 13.40
CA ASP A 56 8.24 -32.70 13.29
C ASP A 56 7.53 -33.96 12.73
N PRO A 57 6.34 -34.33 13.23
CA PRO A 57 5.70 -35.61 12.92
C PRO A 57 5.08 -35.66 11.51
N PRO A 58 4.88 -36.84 10.90
CA PRO A 58 4.40 -36.94 9.53
C PRO A 58 2.93 -36.54 9.43
N GLY A 59 2.65 -35.48 8.66
CA GLY A 59 1.31 -35.03 8.32
C GLY A 59 0.54 -36.07 7.49
N ARG A 60 -0.72 -36.30 7.85
CA ARG A 60 -1.69 -37.15 7.16
C ARG A 60 -1.84 -36.75 5.68
N VAL A 61 -1.75 -37.76 4.81
CA VAL A 61 -2.15 -37.69 3.40
C VAL A 61 -3.68 -37.76 3.35
N ILE A 62 -4.33 -36.76 2.76
CA ILE A 62 -5.75 -36.83 2.37
C ILE A 62 -5.77 -36.90 0.84
N THR A 63 -6.25 -38.02 0.31
CA THR A 63 -6.42 -38.28 -1.13
C THR A 63 -7.73 -37.70 -1.66
N GLU A 64 -7.72 -37.34 -2.94
CA GLU A 64 -8.86 -36.82 -3.72
C GLU A 64 -10.04 -37.80 -3.78
N VAL A 65 -10.98 -37.74 -2.82
CA VAL A 65 -12.34 -38.30 -3.02
C VAL A 65 -13.46 -37.41 -2.42
N ASP A 66 -13.18 -36.47 -1.53
CA ASP A 66 -14.26 -35.74 -0.83
C ASP A 66 -14.78 -34.44 -1.50
N ARG A 67 -14.43 -34.17 -2.77
CA ARG A 67 -14.93 -32.97 -3.50
C ARG A 67 -16.29 -33.14 -4.18
N ALA A 68 -16.86 -34.35 -4.20
CA ALA A 68 -18.10 -34.61 -4.93
C ALA A 68 -19.39 -34.45 -4.10
N ALA A 69 -19.32 -34.44 -2.77
CA ALA A 69 -20.52 -34.42 -1.91
C ALA A 69 -21.03 -33.03 -1.50
N VAL A 70 -20.26 -31.96 -1.74
CA VAL A 70 -20.63 -30.59 -1.27
C VAL A 70 -21.34 -29.76 -2.36
N LYS A 71 -21.45 -30.26 -3.60
CA LYS A 71 -22.07 -29.53 -4.72
C LYS A 71 -23.59 -29.69 -4.86
N SER A 72 -24.22 -30.62 -4.15
CA SER A 72 -25.66 -30.90 -4.29
C SER A 72 -26.56 -30.20 -3.26
N THR A 73 -26.02 -29.68 -2.16
CA THR A 73 -26.83 -29.12 -1.06
C THR A 73 -27.06 -27.60 -1.13
N TRP A 74 -26.41 -26.90 -2.08
CA TRP A 74 -26.45 -25.43 -2.17
C TRP A 74 -27.54 -24.87 -3.10
N LYS A 75 -28.23 -25.71 -3.87
CA LYS A 75 -29.17 -25.26 -4.92
C LYS A 75 -30.66 -25.26 -4.53
N GLN A 76 -31.00 -25.49 -3.26
CA GLN A 76 -32.42 -25.58 -2.84
C GLN A 76 -32.90 -24.62 -1.75
N LYS A 77 -32.11 -23.62 -1.32
CA LYS A 77 -32.54 -22.70 -0.25
C LYS A 77 -32.39 -21.21 -0.57
N MET A 78 -32.77 -20.80 -1.78
CA MET A 78 -32.96 -19.39 -2.15
C MET A 78 -34.27 -19.24 -2.91
N LYS A 79 -35.39 -19.40 -2.20
CA LYS A 79 -36.68 -18.83 -2.60
C LYS A 79 -37.29 -18.12 -1.41
N SER A 80 -37.63 -16.85 -1.65
CA SER A 80 -38.48 -15.98 -0.85
C SER A 80 -37.91 -15.45 0.47
N SER A 81 -37.45 -14.19 0.44
CA SER A 81 -37.95 -13.16 1.36
C SER A 81 -37.39 -11.80 1.00
N THR A 82 -38.29 -10.85 0.83
CA THR A 82 -38.12 -9.41 0.61
C THR A 82 -37.15 -8.79 1.63
N ILE A 83 -36.00 -8.28 1.18
CA ILE A 83 -35.00 -7.63 2.06
C ILE A 83 -35.10 -6.12 1.89
N LYS A 84 -35.60 -5.47 2.94
CA LYS A 84 -35.44 -4.03 3.21
C LYS A 84 -33.95 -3.69 3.12
N THR A 85 -33.61 -2.69 2.31
CA THR A 85 -32.26 -2.18 2.11
C THR A 85 -31.74 -1.53 3.40
N ASN A 86 -31.16 -2.34 4.29
CA ASN A 86 -30.20 -1.83 5.26
C ASN A 86 -28.89 -1.59 4.51
N VAL A 87 -28.65 -0.34 4.13
CA VAL A 87 -27.35 0.11 3.64
C VAL A 87 -26.35 -0.09 4.78
N ILE A 88 -25.57 -1.17 4.72
CA ILE A 88 -24.38 -1.30 5.55
C ILE A 88 -23.43 -0.21 5.06
N MET A 89 -23.29 0.87 5.84
CA MET A 89 -22.36 1.95 5.53
C MET A 89 -20.96 1.34 5.34
N SER A 90 -20.42 1.48 4.14
CA SER A 90 -19.05 1.05 3.87
C SER A 90 -18.08 1.95 4.64
N LYS A 91 -17.08 1.33 5.27
CA LYS A 91 -16.28 1.88 6.38
C LYS A 91 -14.85 2.19 5.95
N GLU A 92 -14.67 2.60 4.70
CA GLU A 92 -13.34 2.88 4.17
C GLU A 92 -12.76 4.14 4.81
N ILE A 93 -11.49 4.09 5.22
CA ILE A 93 -10.79 5.24 5.79
C ILE A 93 -9.95 5.91 4.71
N PHE A 94 -10.20 7.18 4.43
CA PHE A 94 -9.45 7.94 3.45
C PHE A 94 -8.29 8.70 4.10
N VAL A 95 -7.07 8.40 3.66
CA VAL A 95 -5.84 8.92 4.26
C VAL A 95 -4.99 9.60 3.19
N ALA A 96 -4.47 10.80 3.49
CA ALA A 96 -3.51 11.46 2.62
C ALA A 96 -2.24 11.87 3.38
N PHE A 97 -1.09 11.69 2.73
CA PHE A 97 0.14 12.39 3.11
C PHE A 97 0.21 13.68 2.30
N ALA A 98 0.12 14.85 2.94
CA ALA A 98 -0.09 16.11 2.24
C ALA A 98 0.75 17.26 2.80
N THR A 99 1.33 18.04 1.89
CA THR A 99 2.03 19.30 2.20
C THR A 99 2.09 20.17 0.95
N GLN A 100 2.41 21.45 1.12
CA GLN A 100 2.65 22.38 0.02
C GLN A 100 4.00 22.18 -0.68
N LYS A 101 4.97 21.49 -0.07
CA LYS A 101 6.29 21.24 -0.67
C LYS A 101 6.33 19.91 -1.43
N GLY A 102 6.90 19.96 -2.64
CA GLY A 102 7.36 18.79 -3.38
C GLY A 102 8.61 18.16 -2.73
N GLY A 103 8.90 16.91 -3.08
CA GLY A 103 10.20 16.29 -2.76
C GLY A 103 10.41 15.80 -1.32
N ILE A 104 9.51 16.05 -0.37
CA ILE A 104 9.70 15.63 1.03
C ILE A 104 9.30 14.17 1.34
N GLY A 105 9.10 13.36 0.30
CA GLY A 105 8.90 11.92 0.45
C GLY A 105 7.46 11.43 0.62
N LYS A 106 6.43 12.25 0.31
CA LYS A 106 5.00 11.86 0.37
C LYS A 106 4.74 10.48 -0.26
N SER A 107 4.99 10.33 -1.56
CA SER A 107 4.76 9.08 -2.30
C SER A 107 5.55 7.89 -1.76
N THR A 108 6.78 8.15 -1.29
CA THR A 108 7.61 7.12 -0.64
C THR A 108 6.98 6.65 0.66
N VAL A 109 6.52 7.57 1.51
CA VAL A 109 5.86 7.24 2.78
C VAL A 109 4.51 6.57 2.52
N THR A 110 3.74 7.03 1.54
CA THR A 110 2.51 6.39 1.08
C THR A 110 2.75 4.94 0.70
N ALA A 111 3.73 4.66 -0.16
CA ALA A 111 4.06 3.30 -0.60
C ALA A 111 4.53 2.40 0.56
N LEU A 112 5.37 2.93 1.46
CA LEU A 112 5.90 2.18 2.60
C LEU A 112 4.81 1.85 3.63
N ALA A 113 3.96 2.82 3.99
CA ALA A 113 2.85 2.62 4.90
C ALA A 113 1.80 1.67 4.31
N ALA A 114 1.41 1.86 3.05
CA ALA A 114 0.48 0.98 2.35
C ALA A 114 1.01 -0.47 2.29
N SER A 115 2.29 -0.66 1.96
CA SER A 115 2.92 -1.97 1.93
C SER A 115 2.97 -2.62 3.31
N TYR A 116 3.30 -1.87 4.37
CA TYR A 116 3.31 -2.42 5.73
C TYR A 116 1.92 -2.85 6.19
N LEU A 117 0.92 -1.97 6.06
CA LEU A 117 -0.45 -2.25 6.48
C LEU A 117 -1.04 -3.45 5.72
N HIS A 118 -0.72 -3.58 4.43
CA HIS A 118 -1.19 -4.69 3.61
C HIS A 118 -0.44 -6.01 3.88
N ASN A 119 0.88 -6.00 3.72
CA ASN A 119 1.69 -7.23 3.72
C ASN A 119 2.05 -7.72 5.13
N VAL A 120 2.07 -6.83 6.13
CA VAL A 120 2.47 -7.16 7.51
C VAL A 120 1.26 -7.19 8.44
N LYS A 121 0.41 -6.15 8.42
CA LYS A 121 -0.78 -6.08 9.30
C LYS A 121 -2.00 -6.81 8.72
N GLY A 122 -2.00 -7.12 7.43
CA GLY A 122 -3.04 -7.91 6.79
C GLY A 122 -4.30 -7.12 6.42
N TYR A 123 -4.28 -5.78 6.47
CA TYR A 123 -5.40 -4.93 6.05
C TYR A 123 -5.60 -4.95 4.53
N ASN A 124 -6.82 -4.73 4.08
CA ASN A 124 -7.16 -4.44 2.70
C ASN A 124 -6.83 -2.96 2.44
N VAL A 125 -5.86 -2.73 1.57
CA VAL A 125 -5.39 -1.38 1.27
C VAL A 125 -5.69 -1.09 -0.19
N ALA A 126 -5.92 0.17 -0.50
CA ALA A 126 -5.87 0.68 -1.87
C ALA A 126 -5.09 2.00 -1.91
N VAL A 127 -4.57 2.35 -3.08
CA VAL A 127 -3.89 3.63 -3.32
C VAL A 127 -4.47 4.29 -4.57
N VAL A 128 -4.82 5.57 -4.44
CA VAL A 128 -5.18 6.46 -5.54
C VAL A 128 -4.02 7.41 -5.77
N ASP A 129 -3.27 7.16 -6.84
CA ASP A 129 -2.08 7.94 -7.18
C ASP A 129 -2.50 9.18 -7.98
N CYS A 130 -2.59 10.31 -7.28
CA CYS A 130 -3.17 11.56 -7.80
C CYS A 130 -2.12 12.52 -8.37
N ASP A 131 -0.82 12.19 -8.28
CA ASP A 131 0.27 13.08 -8.71
C ASP A 131 0.49 13.04 -10.23
N ASN A 132 -0.47 13.58 -10.98
CA ASN A 132 -0.38 13.72 -12.44
C ASN A 132 0.62 14.84 -12.80
N PRO A 133 1.64 14.59 -13.66
CA PRO A 133 1.87 13.41 -14.50
C PRO A 133 2.87 12.37 -13.97
N GLN A 134 3.38 12.53 -12.74
CA GLN A 134 4.45 11.68 -12.22
C GLN A 134 3.99 10.25 -11.90
N HIS A 135 2.82 10.08 -11.29
CA HIS A 135 2.24 8.81 -10.85
C HIS A 135 3.27 7.81 -10.30
N SER A 136 4.07 8.28 -9.33
CA SER A 136 5.30 7.58 -8.93
C SER A 136 5.05 6.19 -8.33
N ILE A 137 3.91 5.98 -7.66
CA ILE A 137 3.56 4.70 -7.04
C ILE A 137 3.02 3.74 -8.11
N CYS A 138 2.24 4.24 -9.06
CA CYS A 138 1.83 3.44 -10.22
C CYS A 138 3.03 3.01 -11.06
N GLY A 139 3.97 3.93 -11.33
CA GLY A 139 5.20 3.62 -12.05
C GLY A 139 6.04 2.56 -11.34
N LEU A 140 6.10 2.61 -10.00
CA LEU A 140 6.74 1.57 -9.20
C LEU A 140 6.06 0.20 -9.40
N ARG A 141 4.72 0.13 -9.32
CA ARG A 141 3.97 -1.11 -9.56
C ARG A 141 4.16 -1.66 -10.97
N GLU A 142 4.17 -0.79 -11.98
CA GLU A 142 4.38 -1.17 -13.37
C GLU A 142 5.76 -1.79 -13.56
N HIS A 143 6.81 -1.16 -13.03
CA HIS A 143 8.17 -1.69 -13.07
C HIS A 143 8.29 -3.05 -12.37
N GLU A 144 7.71 -3.20 -11.17
CA GLU A 144 7.75 -4.47 -10.44
C GLU A 144 6.98 -5.58 -11.17
N THR A 145 5.85 -5.24 -11.79
CA THR A 145 5.04 -6.19 -12.57
C THR A 145 5.77 -6.65 -13.81
N GLU A 146 6.46 -5.74 -14.52
CA GLU A 146 7.29 -6.08 -15.68
C GLU A 146 8.44 -7.01 -15.28
N LEU A 147 9.14 -6.69 -14.18
CA LEU A 147 10.25 -7.48 -13.67
C LEU A 147 9.83 -8.88 -13.21
N ILE A 148 8.68 -8.99 -12.54
CA ILE A 148 8.07 -10.29 -12.22
C ILE A 148 7.66 -11.00 -13.51
N GLY A 149 7.15 -10.29 -14.51
CA GLY A 149 6.75 -10.86 -15.80
C GLY A 149 7.91 -11.47 -16.58
N SER A 150 9.09 -10.85 -16.52
CA SER A 150 10.28 -11.25 -17.30
C SER A 150 11.17 -12.28 -16.60
N SER A 151 11.17 -12.37 -15.28
CA SER A 151 12.11 -13.19 -14.51
C SER A 151 11.48 -14.39 -13.82
N THR A 152 11.96 -15.60 -14.10
CA THR A 152 11.52 -16.83 -13.41
C THR A 152 11.78 -16.79 -11.90
N TYR A 153 12.89 -16.18 -11.48
CA TYR A 153 13.23 -15.96 -10.08
C TYR A 153 12.17 -15.08 -9.39
N PHE A 154 11.82 -13.93 -9.97
CA PHE A 154 10.83 -13.04 -9.36
C PHE A 154 9.40 -13.60 -9.43
N LYS A 155 9.05 -14.41 -10.44
CA LYS A 155 7.79 -15.17 -10.45
C LYS A 155 7.71 -16.13 -9.27
N ALA A 156 8.77 -16.90 -9.02
CA ALA A 156 8.80 -17.83 -7.90
C ALA A 156 8.66 -17.08 -6.57
N LEU A 157 9.41 -15.98 -6.38
CA LEU A 157 9.33 -15.14 -5.19
C LEU A 157 7.92 -14.54 -4.98
N ALA A 158 7.30 -14.01 -6.05
CA ALA A 158 5.94 -13.48 -6.01
C ALA A 158 4.92 -14.58 -5.68
N CYS A 159 5.06 -15.76 -6.27
CA CYS A 159 4.15 -16.87 -6.00
C CYS A 159 4.26 -17.35 -4.55
N ASP A 160 5.46 -17.47 -4.00
CA ASP A 160 5.66 -17.83 -2.60
C ASP A 160 5.07 -16.79 -1.66
N HIS A 161 5.25 -15.50 -1.98
CA HIS A 161 4.65 -14.39 -1.24
C HIS A 161 3.12 -14.45 -1.23
N PHE A 162 2.48 -14.46 -2.41
CA PHE A 162 1.02 -14.52 -2.50
C PHE A 162 0.44 -15.81 -1.90
N ARG A 163 1.16 -16.93 -1.99
CA ARG A 163 0.77 -18.16 -1.30
C ARG A 163 0.82 -18.01 0.21
N LYS A 164 1.80 -17.28 0.76
CA LYS A 164 1.96 -17.03 2.20
C LYS A 164 0.89 -16.09 2.73
N ILE A 165 0.67 -14.94 2.09
CA ILE A 165 -0.29 -13.93 2.58
C ILE A 165 -1.74 -14.23 2.21
N LYS A 166 -1.99 -15.12 1.25
CA LYS A 166 -3.34 -15.48 0.74
C LYS A 166 -4.18 -14.29 0.23
N LYS A 167 -3.52 -13.18 -0.09
CA LYS A 167 -4.11 -11.95 -0.63
C LYS A 167 -3.40 -11.54 -1.92
N ASN A 168 -4.15 -10.92 -2.84
CA ASN A 168 -3.54 -10.23 -3.98
C ASN A 168 -2.85 -8.97 -3.44
N ALA A 169 -1.86 -8.46 -4.18
CA ALA A 169 -1.30 -7.14 -3.89
C ALA A 169 -2.41 -6.08 -3.88
N TYR A 170 -2.25 -5.06 -3.03
CA TYR A 170 -3.22 -3.97 -2.92
C TYR A 170 -3.43 -3.25 -4.26
N THR A 171 -4.65 -2.76 -4.47
CA THR A 171 -5.04 -2.07 -5.71
C THR A 171 -4.39 -0.69 -5.77
N ILE A 172 -3.91 -0.31 -6.96
CA ILE A 172 -3.39 1.02 -7.24
C ILE A 172 -4.05 1.54 -8.52
N ILE A 173 -4.66 2.72 -8.46
CA ILE A 173 -5.26 3.38 -9.61
C ILE A 173 -4.57 4.73 -9.88
N LYS A 174 -4.40 5.07 -11.16
CA LYS A 174 -3.97 6.40 -11.60
C LYS A 174 -5.19 7.32 -11.58
N SER A 175 -5.04 8.53 -11.07
CA SER A 175 -6.07 9.58 -11.06
C SER A 175 -5.40 10.95 -11.09
N ASP A 176 -6.18 12.03 -11.18
CA ASP A 176 -5.73 13.35 -10.77
C ASP A 176 -6.49 13.80 -9.51
N ALA A 177 -6.08 14.94 -8.94
CA ALA A 177 -6.69 15.49 -7.75
C ALA A 177 -8.15 15.92 -7.92
N VAL A 178 -8.65 16.11 -9.15
CA VAL A 178 -10.06 16.50 -9.42
C VAL A 178 -10.95 15.27 -9.41
N ASN A 179 -10.49 14.18 -10.03
CA ASN A 179 -11.23 12.94 -10.24
C ASN A 179 -10.99 11.88 -9.15
N ALA A 180 -10.04 12.11 -8.24
CA ALA A 180 -9.58 11.17 -7.22
C ALA A 180 -10.70 10.48 -6.43
N LEU A 181 -11.70 11.24 -5.99
CA LEU A 181 -12.79 10.70 -5.17
C LEU A 181 -13.72 9.81 -6.01
N ASP A 182 -14.11 10.27 -7.20
CA ASP A 182 -14.96 9.52 -8.11
C ASP A 182 -14.26 8.23 -8.61
N ASP A 183 -12.94 8.29 -8.82
CA ASP A 183 -12.12 7.13 -9.18
C ASP A 183 -11.99 6.15 -8.00
N ALA A 184 -11.83 6.64 -6.77
CA ALA A 184 -11.82 5.82 -5.56
C ALA A 184 -13.16 5.10 -5.36
N GLU A 185 -14.28 5.82 -5.47
CA GLU A 185 -15.62 5.26 -5.32
C GLU A 185 -15.91 4.20 -6.38
N ARG A 186 -15.54 4.44 -7.64
CA ARG A 186 -15.66 3.45 -8.72
C ARG A 186 -14.82 2.20 -8.45
N MET A 187 -13.58 2.36 -8.01
CA MET A 187 -12.70 1.25 -7.64
C MET A 187 -13.29 0.43 -6.48
N ILE A 188 -13.78 1.10 -5.43
CA ILE A 188 -14.41 0.45 -4.28
C ILE A 188 -15.66 -0.31 -4.75
N ALA A 189 -16.54 0.32 -5.52
CA ALA A 189 -17.78 -0.27 -6.00
C ALA A 189 -17.55 -1.51 -6.88
N ALA A 190 -16.56 -1.48 -7.76
CA ALA A 190 -16.22 -2.57 -8.66
C ALA A 190 -15.42 -3.71 -8.01
N GLY A 191 -14.76 -3.46 -6.87
CA GLY A 191 -13.90 -4.44 -6.21
C GLY A 191 -14.66 -5.49 -5.41
N ASP A 192 -14.25 -6.76 -5.56
CA ASP A 192 -14.75 -7.90 -4.77
C ASP A 192 -14.38 -7.78 -3.28
N VAL A 193 -13.24 -7.16 -2.99
CA VAL A 193 -12.73 -6.93 -1.63
C VAL A 193 -12.73 -5.43 -1.38
N LYS A 194 -13.49 -5.00 -0.37
CA LYS A 194 -13.53 -3.60 0.06
C LYS A 194 -12.24 -3.25 0.82
N PRO A 195 -11.61 -2.10 0.54
CA PRO A 195 -10.42 -1.68 1.27
C PRO A 195 -10.79 -1.17 2.67
N ASP A 196 -10.01 -1.51 3.68
CA ASP A 196 -10.15 -0.94 5.03
C ASP A 196 -9.54 0.48 5.06
N VAL A 197 -8.50 0.71 4.24
CA VAL A 197 -7.80 2.00 4.09
C VAL A 197 -7.57 2.32 2.62
N VAL A 198 -7.87 3.55 2.22
CA VAL A 198 -7.56 4.10 0.91
C VAL A 198 -6.60 5.28 1.08
N PHE A 199 -5.37 5.11 0.58
CA PHE A 199 -4.39 6.19 0.56
C PHE A 199 -4.51 7.03 -0.72
N PHE A 200 -4.45 8.34 -0.58
CA PHE A 200 -4.40 9.29 -1.68
C PHE A 200 -3.01 9.91 -1.75
N ASP A 201 -2.27 9.60 -2.83
CA ASP A 201 -0.96 10.21 -3.07
C ASP A 201 -1.15 11.55 -3.78
N MET A 202 -1.21 12.62 -2.99
CA MET A 202 -1.57 13.94 -3.48
C MET A 202 -0.36 14.66 -4.11
N PRO A 203 -0.57 15.48 -5.16
CA PRO A 203 0.45 16.32 -5.74
C PRO A 203 1.15 17.20 -4.68
N GLY A 204 2.43 17.51 -4.91
CA GLY A 204 3.22 18.34 -4.01
C GLY A 204 2.90 19.84 -4.02
N THR A 205 1.71 20.25 -4.47
CA THR A 205 1.28 21.65 -4.52
C THR A 205 -0.22 21.78 -4.25
N LEU A 206 -0.57 22.71 -3.35
CA LEU A 206 -1.96 23.02 -3.03
C LEU A 206 -2.65 23.89 -4.09
N ARG A 207 -1.88 24.46 -5.02
CA ARG A 207 -2.40 25.33 -6.09
C ARG A 207 -3.04 24.54 -7.22
N SER A 208 -2.75 23.24 -7.32
CA SER A 208 -3.35 22.40 -8.34
C SER A 208 -4.85 22.28 -8.12
N ASN A 209 -5.60 22.34 -9.23
CA ASN A 209 -7.04 22.19 -9.22
C ASN A 209 -7.44 20.86 -8.55
N GLY A 210 -8.48 20.91 -7.72
CA GLY A 210 -9.02 19.74 -7.03
C GLY A 210 -8.30 19.37 -5.73
N VAL A 211 -7.06 19.79 -5.48
CA VAL A 211 -6.27 19.33 -4.31
C VAL A 211 -6.96 19.65 -2.98
N ILE A 212 -7.37 20.90 -2.77
CA ILE A 212 -8.05 21.30 -1.51
C ILE A 212 -9.40 20.60 -1.35
N LYS A 213 -10.16 20.45 -2.44
CA LYS A 213 -11.45 19.76 -2.43
C LYS A 213 -11.29 18.28 -2.06
N THR A 214 -10.29 17.61 -2.62
CA THR A 214 -10.03 16.19 -2.33
C THR A 214 -9.48 16.02 -0.92
N LEU A 215 -8.59 16.90 -0.46
CA LEU A 215 -8.09 16.88 0.91
C LEU A 215 -9.21 17.10 1.94
N SER A 216 -10.21 17.96 1.67
CA SER A 216 -11.34 18.15 2.58
C SER A 216 -12.22 16.90 2.74
N GLN A 217 -12.08 15.93 1.84
CA GLN A 217 -12.74 14.63 1.90
C GLN A 217 -11.85 13.53 2.51
N MET A 218 -10.68 13.85 3.06
CA MET A 218 -9.86 12.87 3.78
C MET A 218 -10.33 12.76 5.23
N ASP A 219 -10.41 11.54 5.75
CA ASP A 219 -10.62 11.27 7.17
C ASP A 219 -9.38 11.66 7.98
N TYR A 220 -8.20 11.33 7.47
CA TYR A 220 -6.93 11.62 8.13
C TYR A 220 -5.93 12.24 7.16
N ILE A 221 -5.25 13.29 7.63
CA ILE A 221 -4.16 13.93 6.89
C ILE A 221 -2.90 13.87 7.75
N PHE A 222 -1.81 13.39 7.16
CA PHE A 222 -0.49 13.35 7.76
C PHE A 222 0.44 14.30 6.99
N ALA A 223 0.91 15.35 7.64
CA ALA A 223 1.73 16.39 7.04
C ALA A 223 3.22 16.17 7.38
N PRO A 224 4.09 15.85 6.40
CA PRO A 224 5.50 15.66 6.68
C PRO A 224 6.23 16.99 6.93
N LEU A 225 7.17 16.98 7.86
CA LEU A 225 8.12 18.06 8.17
C LEU A 225 9.55 17.57 7.95
N SER A 226 10.47 18.45 7.59
CA SER A 226 11.91 18.16 7.59
C SER A 226 12.67 19.28 8.32
N GLY A 227 13.96 19.08 8.60
CA GLY A 227 14.82 20.09 9.24
C GLY A 227 14.97 21.40 8.42
N ASP A 228 14.50 21.44 7.17
CA ASP A 228 14.46 22.66 6.37
C ASP A 228 13.37 23.62 6.89
N ARG A 229 13.81 24.77 7.38
CA ARG A 229 12.96 25.89 7.80
C ARG A 229 11.84 26.21 6.81
N PHE A 230 12.11 26.23 5.51
CA PHE A 230 11.10 26.55 4.51
C PHE A 230 10.05 25.45 4.36
N VAL A 231 10.41 24.18 4.62
CA VAL A 231 9.45 23.07 4.67
C VAL A 231 8.54 23.24 5.88
N VAL A 232 9.12 23.53 7.05
CA VAL A 232 8.35 23.79 8.28
C VAL A 232 7.38 24.95 8.09
N GLU A 233 7.86 26.12 7.66
CA GLU A 233 7.03 27.30 7.45
C GLU A 233 5.88 27.05 6.46
N SER A 234 6.15 26.37 5.34
CA SER A 234 5.12 26.05 4.34
C SER A 234 4.08 25.05 4.85
N THR A 235 4.52 24.07 5.65
CA THR A 235 3.64 23.04 6.21
C THR A 235 2.76 23.64 7.30
N LEU A 236 3.32 24.48 8.19
CA LEU A 236 2.58 25.22 9.21
C LEU A 236 1.51 26.14 8.60
N LYS A 237 1.84 26.87 7.53
CA LYS A 237 0.87 27.68 6.78
C LYS A 237 -0.26 26.82 6.21
N PHE A 238 0.07 25.67 5.62
CA PHE A 238 -0.92 24.73 5.08
C PHE A 238 -1.86 24.20 6.16
N ILE A 239 -1.34 23.62 7.24
CA ILE A 239 -2.18 23.01 8.29
C ILE A 239 -3.05 24.04 9.01
N THR A 240 -2.54 25.26 9.20
CA THR A 240 -3.28 26.36 9.84
C THR A 240 -4.43 26.80 8.95
N MET A 241 -4.15 27.01 7.66
CA MET A 241 -5.19 27.30 6.67
C MET A 241 -6.22 26.16 6.63
N PHE A 242 -5.78 24.91 6.54
CA PHE A 242 -6.68 23.76 6.43
C PHE A 242 -7.57 23.61 7.67
N ARG A 243 -6.99 23.68 8.87
CA ARG A 243 -7.74 23.63 10.12
C ARG A 243 -8.74 24.78 10.21
N ASP A 244 -8.26 26.02 10.11
CA ASP A 244 -9.07 27.20 10.44
C ASP A 244 -10.14 27.47 9.37
N LYS A 245 -9.84 27.23 8.10
CA LYS A 245 -10.75 27.52 6.98
C LYS A 245 -11.65 26.34 6.62
N LEU A 246 -11.22 25.09 6.84
CA LEU A 246 -11.95 23.91 6.35
C LEU A 246 -12.44 23.01 7.49
N MET A 247 -11.62 22.70 8.49
CA MET A 247 -12.05 21.82 9.59
C MET A 247 -12.99 22.56 10.55
N THR A 248 -12.58 23.73 11.07
CA THR A 248 -13.37 24.51 12.05
C THR A 248 -14.69 25.03 11.48
N THR A 249 -14.76 25.23 10.16
CA THR A 249 -15.97 25.69 9.46
C THR A 249 -16.89 24.53 9.03
N GLY A 250 -16.51 23.28 9.29
CA GLY A 250 -17.27 22.08 8.91
C GLY A 250 -17.23 21.75 7.41
N GLN A 251 -16.35 22.38 6.63
CA GLN A 251 -16.20 22.11 5.18
C GLN A 251 -15.34 20.86 4.90
N ALA A 252 -14.52 20.43 5.86
CA ALA A 252 -13.76 19.18 5.80
C ALA A 252 -14.33 18.15 6.76
N LYS A 253 -14.42 16.89 6.33
CA LYS A 253 -14.82 15.75 7.19
C LYS A 253 -13.66 15.13 7.97
N THR A 254 -12.51 15.80 7.97
CA THR A 254 -11.27 15.32 8.58
C THR A 254 -11.42 15.09 10.07
N LYS A 255 -11.20 13.84 10.49
CA LYS A 255 -11.21 13.37 11.88
C LYS A 255 -9.90 13.67 12.60
N GLY A 256 -8.79 13.76 11.86
CA GLY A 256 -7.49 14.09 12.45
C GLY A 256 -6.47 14.60 11.44
N LEU A 257 -5.70 15.60 11.88
CA LEU A 257 -4.61 16.22 11.14
C LEU A 257 -3.34 16.13 12.01
N TYR A 258 -2.34 15.39 11.55
CA TYR A 258 -1.13 15.08 12.30
C TYR A 258 0.11 15.50 11.53
N LEU A 259 1.15 15.89 12.24
CA LEU A 259 2.48 16.15 11.66
C LEU A 259 3.43 15.02 11.97
N PHE A 260 4.47 14.85 11.15
CA PHE A 260 5.54 13.92 11.46
C PHE A 260 6.84 14.38 10.85
N TRP A 261 7.96 14.03 11.48
CA TRP A 261 9.28 14.33 10.94
C TRP A 261 9.73 13.26 9.95
N THR A 262 10.16 13.71 8.78
CA THR A 262 10.80 12.91 7.74
C THR A 262 12.15 13.51 7.39
N MET A 263 13.00 12.71 6.75
CA MET A 263 14.36 13.11 6.37
C MET A 263 15.16 13.64 7.56
N VAL A 264 14.96 13.06 8.76
CA VAL A 264 15.67 13.50 9.96
C VAL A 264 17.14 13.15 9.84
N ASP A 265 18.00 14.16 9.94
CA ASP A 265 19.44 13.96 9.99
C ASP A 265 19.86 13.65 11.44
N GLY A 266 20.36 12.45 11.67
CA GLY A 266 20.87 12.04 12.99
C GLY A 266 22.09 12.85 13.47
N ARG A 267 22.69 13.67 12.60
CA ARG A 267 23.78 14.60 12.94
C ARG A 267 23.28 15.98 13.37
N GLU A 268 22.06 16.36 12.99
CA GLU A 268 21.48 17.63 13.40
C GLU A 268 21.23 17.60 14.91
N ARG A 269 21.59 18.69 15.59
CA ARG A 269 21.40 18.79 17.05
C ARG A 269 19.91 18.71 17.36
N ASN A 270 19.53 17.86 18.31
CA ASN A 270 18.15 17.67 18.79
C ASN A 270 17.40 18.98 19.09
N ASN A 271 18.12 20.06 19.42
CA ASN A 271 17.54 21.35 19.76
C ASN A 271 16.67 21.97 18.65
N LEU A 272 17.01 21.80 17.36
CA LEU A 272 16.22 22.42 16.28
C LEU A 272 14.82 21.81 16.17
N TYR A 273 14.74 20.48 16.17
CA TYR A 273 13.48 19.75 16.13
C TYR A 273 12.63 20.06 17.37
N GLY A 274 13.26 20.13 18.55
CA GLY A 274 12.59 20.48 19.80
C GLY A 274 11.95 21.87 19.75
N ILE A 275 12.71 22.89 19.29
CA ILE A 275 12.18 24.26 19.14
C ILE A 275 10.97 24.29 18.19
N TYR A 276 11.03 23.58 17.06
CA TYR A 276 9.88 23.52 16.15
C TYR A 276 8.70 22.77 16.77
N GLU A 277 8.95 21.68 17.50
CA GLU A 277 7.89 20.95 18.21
C GLU A 277 7.20 21.79 19.29
N GLU A 278 7.95 22.63 20.03
CA GLU A 278 7.37 23.59 20.98
C GLU A 278 6.41 24.56 20.27
N VAL A 279 6.85 25.16 19.16
CA VAL A 279 6.00 26.05 18.34
C VAL A 279 4.77 25.32 17.80
N ILE A 280 4.94 24.09 17.29
CA ILE A 280 3.82 23.28 16.77
C ILE A 280 2.81 22.95 17.89
N ALA A 281 3.31 22.64 19.09
CA ALA A 281 2.49 22.36 20.27
C ALA A 281 1.73 23.59 20.75
N GLU A 282 2.35 24.78 20.77
CA GLU A 282 1.68 26.05 21.06
C GLU A 282 0.56 26.35 20.05
N MET A 283 0.76 25.98 18.79
CA MET A 283 -0.27 26.07 17.75
C MET A 283 -1.38 25.01 17.90
N GLY A 284 -1.22 24.03 18.81
CA GLY A 284 -2.22 22.99 19.09
C GLY A 284 -2.27 21.87 18.06
N PHE A 285 -1.20 21.64 17.30
CA PHE A 285 -1.15 20.54 16.33
C PHE A 285 -0.40 19.32 16.90
N PRO A 286 -0.93 18.09 16.73
CA PRO A 286 -0.27 16.89 17.19
C PRO A 286 0.88 16.49 16.24
N VAL A 287 2.01 16.11 16.82
CA VAL A 287 3.16 15.54 16.10
C VAL A 287 3.29 14.06 16.47
N LEU A 288 3.49 13.19 15.48
CA LEU A 288 3.77 11.78 15.70
C LEU A 288 5.08 11.61 16.46
N ALA A 289 5.11 10.65 17.39
CA ALA A 289 6.30 10.32 18.16
C ALA A 289 7.39 9.72 17.26
N THR A 290 7.00 8.97 16.22
CA THR A 290 7.94 8.35 15.31
C THR A 290 8.54 9.36 14.34
N ARG A 291 9.87 9.33 14.21
CA ARG A 291 10.62 10.14 13.23
C ARG A 291 11.25 9.26 12.16
N LEU A 292 11.12 9.65 10.90
CA LEU A 292 11.70 8.92 9.77
C LEU A 292 13.07 9.53 9.39
N PRO A 293 14.16 8.75 9.42
CA PRO A 293 15.50 9.24 9.11
C PRO A 293 15.67 9.53 7.62
N ASP A 294 16.63 10.39 7.25
CA ASP A 294 17.09 10.48 5.86
C ASP A 294 17.89 9.22 5.49
N SER A 295 17.17 8.20 4.99
CA SER A 295 17.74 6.89 4.71
C SER A 295 17.69 6.53 3.24
N LYS A 296 18.85 6.13 2.70
CA LYS A 296 18.94 5.51 1.37
C LYS A 296 18.14 4.20 1.27
N LYS A 297 17.75 3.59 2.39
CA LYS A 297 16.89 2.40 2.42
C LYS A 297 15.55 2.65 1.72
N PHE A 298 14.99 3.84 1.88
CA PHE A 298 13.68 4.21 1.32
C PHE A 298 13.67 4.33 -0.21
N ARG A 299 14.84 4.26 -0.84
CA ARG A 299 15.02 4.29 -2.31
C ARG A 299 15.39 2.92 -2.88
N ARG A 300 15.32 1.85 -2.07
CA ARG A 300 15.65 0.49 -2.50
C ARG A 300 14.43 -0.21 -3.07
N ASP A 301 14.24 -0.02 -4.37
CA ASP A 301 13.22 -0.70 -5.16
C ASP A 301 13.64 -2.13 -5.51
N LEU A 302 12.69 -2.90 -6.04
CA LEU A 302 12.96 -4.22 -6.60
C LEU A 302 13.88 -4.10 -7.83
N SER A 303 14.99 -4.83 -7.85
CA SER A 303 15.88 -4.86 -9.02
C SER A 303 16.60 -6.21 -9.17
N GLU A 304 17.04 -6.56 -10.38
CA GLU A 304 17.79 -7.80 -10.64
C GLU A 304 19.13 -7.83 -9.89
N GLU A 305 19.77 -6.67 -9.77
CA GLU A 305 21.10 -6.52 -9.15
C GLU A 305 21.06 -6.68 -7.62
N ARG A 306 19.90 -6.48 -6.99
CA ARG A 306 19.78 -6.40 -5.53
C ARG A 306 18.71 -7.35 -5.02
N LYS A 307 19.15 -8.31 -4.20
CA LYS A 307 18.24 -9.29 -3.58
C LYS A 307 17.33 -8.69 -2.51
N SER A 308 17.76 -7.64 -1.82
CA SER A 308 16.99 -7.01 -0.74
C SER A 308 16.12 -5.86 -1.26
N VAL A 309 14.81 -5.93 -1.04
CA VAL A 309 13.84 -4.88 -1.39
C VAL A 309 13.34 -4.17 -0.13
N PHE A 310 13.12 -2.85 -0.23
CA PHE A 310 12.55 -2.07 0.88
C PHE A 310 11.33 -1.28 0.46
N ARG A 311 11.39 -0.54 -0.65
CA ARG A 311 10.24 0.15 -1.22
C ARG A 311 9.64 -0.74 -2.30
N SER A 312 8.49 -1.33 -2.01
CA SER A 312 7.78 -2.23 -2.92
C SER A 312 6.28 -2.11 -2.74
N THR A 313 5.55 -2.21 -3.85
CA THR A 313 4.09 -2.26 -3.85
C THR A 313 3.53 -3.69 -3.84
N ILE A 314 4.41 -4.69 -3.93
CA ILE A 314 4.04 -6.11 -4.02
C ILE A 314 4.60 -6.89 -2.83
N PHE A 315 5.89 -6.72 -2.54
CA PHE A 315 6.61 -7.46 -1.52
C PHE A 315 6.65 -6.70 -0.19
N PRO A 316 6.73 -7.42 0.95
CA PRO A 316 7.02 -6.80 2.23
C PRO A 316 8.45 -6.25 2.24
N MET A 317 8.69 -5.25 3.07
CA MET A 317 10.04 -4.78 3.39
C MET A 317 10.91 -5.93 3.91
N ASP A 318 12.16 -6.00 3.45
CA ASP A 318 13.16 -6.91 4.00
C ASP A 318 13.38 -6.62 5.50
N ALA A 319 13.18 -7.65 6.34
CA ALA A 319 13.28 -7.55 7.79
C ALA A 319 14.66 -7.08 8.26
N SER A 320 15.72 -7.40 7.52
CA SER A 320 17.10 -6.96 7.82
C SER A 320 17.27 -5.44 7.68
N LEU A 321 16.43 -4.80 6.87
CA LEU A 321 16.49 -3.37 6.61
C LEU A 321 15.57 -2.55 7.52
N LEU A 322 14.59 -3.18 8.17
CA LEU A 322 13.62 -2.52 9.05
C LEU A 322 14.30 -1.83 10.25
N LYS A 323 15.33 -2.44 10.84
CA LYS A 323 16.01 -1.87 12.00
C LYS A 323 16.56 -0.48 11.70
N GLY A 324 16.19 0.50 12.51
CA GLY A 324 16.60 1.90 12.35
C GLY A 324 15.98 2.59 11.14
N SER A 325 14.93 2.04 10.53
CA SER A 325 14.17 2.71 9.48
C SER A 325 12.99 3.54 10.02
N GLY A 326 12.48 3.22 11.22
CA GLY A 326 11.30 3.87 11.80
C GLY A 326 9.98 3.51 11.12
N ILE A 327 9.98 2.78 10.00
CA ILE A 327 8.75 2.54 9.21
C ILE A 327 7.78 1.59 9.91
N ARG A 328 8.30 0.64 10.69
CA ARG A 328 7.45 -0.24 11.49
C ARG A 328 6.66 0.58 12.51
N GLU A 329 7.40 1.33 13.32
CA GLU A 329 6.87 2.15 14.41
C GLU A 329 5.91 3.21 13.85
N PHE A 330 6.29 3.84 12.73
CA PHE A 330 5.47 4.84 12.05
C PHE A 330 4.16 4.26 11.50
N SER A 331 4.22 3.09 10.87
CA SER A 331 3.02 2.45 10.32
C SER A 331 2.10 1.89 11.41
N GLU A 332 2.67 1.45 12.53
CA GLU A 332 1.92 1.04 13.71
C GLU A 332 1.23 2.23 14.38
N GLU A 333 1.95 3.34 14.57
CA GLU A 333 1.38 4.59 15.10
C GLU A 333 0.23 5.11 14.21
N ILE A 334 0.39 5.10 12.89
CA ILE A 334 -0.71 5.42 11.96
C ILE A 334 -1.88 4.45 12.13
N SER A 335 -1.63 3.14 12.20
CA SER A 335 -2.68 2.13 12.40
C SER A 335 -3.45 2.35 13.70
N ASP A 336 -2.78 2.76 14.77
CA ASP A 336 -3.40 2.99 16.08
C ASP A 336 -4.24 4.27 16.09
N ILE A 337 -3.86 5.28 15.30
CA ILE A 337 -4.62 6.52 15.11
C ILE A 337 -5.87 6.27 14.28
N ILE A 338 -5.74 5.61 13.13
CA ILE A 338 -6.85 5.47 12.17
C ILE A 338 -7.77 4.28 12.49
N LYS A 339 -7.26 3.25 13.16
CA LYS A 339 -7.98 2.03 13.57
C LYS A 339 -8.75 1.37 12.41
N PRO A 340 -8.05 0.87 11.37
CA PRO A 340 -8.69 0.13 10.27
C PRO A 340 -9.46 -1.09 10.80
N GLN A 341 -10.53 -1.48 10.11
CA GLN A 341 -11.43 -2.55 10.55
C GLN A 341 -11.28 -3.83 9.76
#